data_AF-A0A1D8IND9-F1
#
_entry.id   AF-A0A1D8IND9-F1
#
_cell.length_a   1.000
_cell.length_b   1.000
_cell.length_c   1.000
_cell.angle_alpha   90.00
_cell.angle_beta   90.00
_cell.angle_gamma   90.00
#
_symmetry.space_group_name_H-M   'P 1'
#
loop_
_entity.id
_entity.type
_entity.pdbx_description
1 polymer ?
#
loop_
_entity_poly.entity_id
_entity_poly.type
_entity_poly.pdbx_seq_one_letter_code
_entity_poly.pdbx_strand_id
1 'polypeptide(L)'
;MKSIVAVIDWYGPYTIEAARSASKFDYDDGLYMVMGKTKGQKLKKLQYIGIASDLHVRLNGKHHAIPKVSRESEFWLGEVASPRTPAKKMKVTDRLLDLAEWAHVYLLELPLNTKKRSSPPDREIIVYNRWWKKNYETPYKKRPHKDWPDFLEYAGPDYGSKMVWFGSRQVAHEPE
;
A
#
# COMPACT_ATOMS: atom_id res chain seq x y z
N MET A 1 -17.28 8.69 15.08
CA MET A 1 -17.73 8.48 13.68
C MET A 1 -17.25 7.08 13.30
N LYS A 2 -17.95 6.25 12.52
CA LYS A 2 -17.45 4.89 12.24
C LYS A 2 -16.18 4.95 11.40
N SER A 3 -15.18 4.15 11.75
CA SER A 3 -13.89 4.10 11.05
C SER A 3 -14.08 3.64 9.60
N ILE A 4 -13.32 4.24 8.68
CA ILE A 4 -13.34 3.86 7.26
C ILE A 4 -12.50 2.59 7.08
N VAL A 5 -12.97 1.65 6.25
CA VAL A 5 -12.23 0.41 5.97
C VAL A 5 -11.73 0.41 4.53
N ALA A 6 -10.43 0.21 4.35
CA ALA A 6 -9.78 0.01 3.06
C ALA A 6 -9.23 -1.42 3.00
N VAL A 7 -9.70 -2.22 2.04
CA VAL A 7 -9.04 -3.49 1.70
C VAL A 7 -8.17 -3.23 0.49
N ILE A 8 -6.87 -3.54 0.58
CA ILE A 8 -5.90 -3.29 -0.49
C ILE A 8 -5.29 -4.60 -0.95
N ASP A 9 -5.44 -4.86 -2.24
CA ASP A 9 -4.74 -5.95 -2.93
C ASP A 9 -3.44 -5.43 -3.52
N TRP A 10 -2.34 -5.99 -3.04
CA TRP A 10 -0.99 -5.67 -3.46
C TRP A 10 -0.45 -6.73 -4.42
N TYR A 11 -0.05 -6.31 -5.60
CA TYR A 11 0.48 -7.16 -6.67
C TYR A 11 1.98 -6.88 -6.85
N GLY A 12 2.79 -7.92 -6.97
CA GLY A 12 4.23 -7.76 -7.14
C GLY A 12 5.07 -9.01 -6.86
N PRO A 13 6.40 -8.85 -6.66
CA PRO A 13 7.17 -7.62 -6.82
C PRO A 13 7.50 -7.33 -8.31
N TYR A 14 7.43 -6.08 -8.72
CA TYR A 14 7.81 -5.60 -10.06
C TYR A 14 9.13 -4.83 -10.04
N THR A 15 9.82 -4.76 -11.20
CA THR A 15 10.75 -3.65 -11.49
C THR A 15 9.94 -2.40 -11.83
N ILE A 16 10.58 -1.23 -11.92
CA ILE A 16 9.86 -0.01 -12.28
C ILE A 16 9.25 -0.09 -13.70
N GLU A 17 9.96 -0.68 -14.66
CA GLU A 17 9.50 -0.85 -16.04
C GLU A 17 8.33 -1.83 -16.12
N ALA A 18 8.41 -2.93 -15.36
CA ALA A 18 7.34 -3.91 -15.30
C ALA A 18 6.10 -3.35 -14.58
N ALA A 19 6.30 -2.58 -13.51
CA ALA A 19 5.22 -1.92 -12.78
C ALA A 19 4.50 -0.91 -13.69
N ARG A 20 5.25 -0.07 -14.40
CA ARG A 20 4.72 0.89 -15.36
C ARG A 20 3.94 0.23 -16.50
N SER A 21 4.44 -0.91 -16.99
CA SER A 21 3.77 -1.67 -18.05
C SER A 21 2.46 -2.29 -17.56
N ALA A 22 2.47 -2.90 -16.37
CA ALA A 22 1.27 -3.48 -15.75
C ALA A 22 0.20 -2.41 -15.46
N SER A 23 0.61 -1.21 -15.04
CA SER A 23 -0.33 -0.11 -14.77
C SER A 23 -1.00 0.50 -16.00
N LYS A 24 -0.62 0.12 -17.22
CA LYS A 24 -1.19 0.71 -18.45
C LYS A 24 -2.62 0.23 -18.72
N PHE A 25 -2.96 -0.98 -18.29
CA PHE A 25 -4.20 -1.65 -18.67
C PHE A 25 -5.17 -1.82 -17.50
N ASP A 26 -4.64 -1.95 -16.28
CA ASP A 26 -5.41 -2.47 -15.16
C ASP A 26 -5.67 -1.43 -14.05
N TYR A 27 -5.02 -0.26 -14.08
CA TYR A 27 -5.03 0.68 -12.94
C TYR A 27 -5.26 2.14 -13.36
N ASP A 28 -6.49 2.61 -13.22
CA ASP A 28 -6.81 4.04 -13.29
C ASP A 28 -6.33 4.73 -11.99
N ASP A 29 -7.00 4.51 -10.85
CA ASP A 29 -6.58 5.03 -9.54
C ASP A 29 -5.96 3.94 -8.67
N GLY A 30 -4.79 4.18 -8.08
CA GLY A 30 -4.15 3.16 -7.23
C GLY A 30 -3.01 3.64 -6.35
N LEU A 31 -2.49 2.71 -5.57
CA LEU A 31 -1.31 2.88 -4.73
C LEU A 31 -0.09 2.19 -5.35
N TYR A 32 1.10 2.63 -4.95
CA TYR A 32 2.32 1.87 -5.18
C TYR A 32 3.22 1.94 -3.95
N MET A 33 3.79 0.81 -3.56
CA MET A 33 4.81 0.70 -2.53
C MET A 33 6.17 0.47 -3.19
N VAL A 34 7.18 1.21 -2.73
CA VAL A 34 8.58 1.07 -3.12
C VAL A 34 9.37 0.55 -1.93
N MET A 35 10.01 -0.60 -2.13
CA MET A 35 10.93 -1.19 -1.18
C MET A 35 12.33 -1.23 -1.78
N GLY A 36 13.34 -1.26 -0.93
CA GLY A 36 14.73 -1.38 -1.37
C GLY A 36 15.69 -0.77 -0.36
N LYS A 37 16.86 -0.38 -0.85
CA LYS A 37 17.91 0.28 -0.07
C LYS A 37 18.19 1.67 -0.63
N THR A 38 18.28 2.66 0.25
CA THR A 38 18.82 3.97 -0.11
C THR A 38 20.36 3.98 0.02
N LYS A 39 20.99 5.10 -0.33
CA LYS A 39 22.44 5.29 -0.18
C LYS A 39 22.87 5.07 1.27
N GLY A 40 23.85 4.20 1.48
CA GLY A 40 24.40 3.88 2.81
C GLY A 40 23.58 2.89 3.65
N GLN A 41 22.35 2.54 3.26
CA GLN A 41 21.57 1.54 3.98
C GLN A 41 22.09 0.12 3.73
N LYS A 42 22.23 -0.65 4.82
CA LYS A 42 22.66 -2.07 4.77
C LYS A 42 21.49 -3.02 4.49
N LEU A 43 20.35 -2.77 5.13
CA LEU A 43 19.15 -3.61 5.06
C LEU A 43 18.10 -2.98 4.15
N LYS A 44 17.39 -3.84 3.42
CA LYS A 44 16.20 -3.48 2.65
C LYS A 44 15.08 -3.08 3.62
N LYS A 45 14.31 -2.07 3.24
CA LYS A 45 13.15 -1.57 4.00
C LYS A 45 12.00 -1.19 3.06
N LEU A 46 10.82 -1.01 3.65
CA LEU A 46 9.74 -0.21 3.04
C LEU A 46 10.23 1.25 3.01
N GLN A 47 10.25 1.89 1.83
CA GLN A 47 10.86 3.20 1.67
C GLN A 47 9.83 4.30 1.42
N TYR A 48 8.89 4.02 0.52
CA TYR A 48 7.95 5.01 0.02
C TYR A 48 6.64 4.34 -0.38
N ILE A 49 5.52 5.00 -0.11
CA ILE A 49 4.23 4.68 -0.72
C ILE A 49 3.70 5.92 -1.43
N GLY A 50 3.04 5.75 -2.57
CA GLY A 50 2.42 6.85 -3.30
C GLY A 50 1.07 6.45 -3.85
N ILE A 51 0.26 7.46 -4.16
CA ILE A 51 -0.98 7.31 -4.92
C ILE A 51 -0.90 8.04 -6.25
N ALA A 52 -1.66 7.57 -7.24
CA ALA A 52 -1.87 8.28 -8.50
C ALA A 52 -3.22 7.90 -9.11
N SER A 53 -3.79 8.85 -9.86
CA SER A 53 -4.91 8.62 -10.77
C SER A 53 -4.50 8.08 -12.14
N ASP A 54 -3.18 7.90 -12.33
CA ASP A 54 -2.59 7.19 -13.46
C ASP A 54 -1.21 6.69 -12.99
N LEU A 55 -1.16 5.41 -12.61
CA LEU A 55 0.08 4.79 -12.15
C LEU A 55 1.10 4.66 -13.29
N HIS A 56 0.67 4.51 -14.55
CA HIS A 56 1.57 4.42 -15.71
C HIS A 56 2.37 5.71 -15.90
N VAL A 57 1.72 6.86 -15.78
CA VAL A 57 2.36 8.18 -15.86
C VAL A 57 3.23 8.43 -14.62
N ARG A 58 2.75 8.04 -13.43
CA ARG A 58 3.48 8.24 -12.17
C ARG A 58 4.78 7.44 -12.09
N LEU A 59 4.78 6.20 -12.57
CA LEU A 59 5.89 5.25 -12.48
C LEU A 59 6.90 5.40 -13.62
N ASN A 60 7.15 6.63 -14.08
CA ASN A 60 8.09 6.94 -15.16
C ASN A 60 9.56 7.13 -14.70
N GLY A 61 9.87 6.87 -13.43
CA GLY A 61 11.20 7.01 -12.84
C GLY A 61 11.61 8.44 -12.45
N LYS A 62 10.83 9.46 -12.82
CA LYS A 62 11.15 10.87 -12.52
C LYS A 62 10.61 11.35 -11.17
N HIS A 63 9.77 10.55 -10.51
CA HIS A 63 9.22 10.91 -9.21
C HIS A 63 10.33 11.04 -8.16
N HIS A 64 10.50 12.21 -7.54
CA HIS A 64 11.62 12.58 -6.65
C HIS A 64 12.00 11.57 -5.55
N ALA A 65 11.05 10.75 -5.07
CA ALA A 65 11.32 9.71 -4.08
C ALA A 65 11.88 8.40 -4.68
N ILE A 66 11.48 8.05 -5.90
CA ILE A 66 11.80 6.75 -6.51
C ILE A 66 13.32 6.58 -6.73
N PRO A 67 14.05 7.55 -7.35
CA PRO A 67 15.50 7.43 -7.54
C PRO A 67 16.31 7.33 -6.24
N LYS A 68 15.73 7.68 -5.08
CA LYS A 68 16.42 7.55 -3.79
C LYS A 68 16.56 6.09 -3.35
N VAL A 69 15.72 5.20 -3.87
CA VAL A 69 15.79 3.75 -3.67
C VAL A 69 16.65 3.13 -4.75
N SER A 70 17.97 3.22 -4.58
CA SER A 70 18.95 2.97 -5.67
C SER A 70 19.40 1.52 -5.81
N ARG A 71 19.11 0.66 -4.83
CA ARG A 71 19.54 -0.75 -4.84
C ARG A 71 18.42 -1.66 -4.34
N GLU A 72 18.31 -2.84 -4.93
CA GLU A 72 17.28 -3.85 -4.60
C GLU A 72 15.86 -3.27 -4.60
N SER A 73 15.60 -2.37 -5.56
CA SER A 73 14.32 -1.69 -5.68
C SER A 73 13.24 -2.67 -6.15
N GLU A 74 12.16 -2.78 -5.40
CA GLU A 74 10.97 -3.55 -5.76
C GLU A 74 9.74 -2.67 -5.63
N PHE A 75 8.83 -2.85 -6.57
CA PHE A 75 7.58 -2.13 -6.66
C PHE A 75 6.41 -3.09 -6.44
N TRP A 76 5.43 -2.64 -5.68
CA TRP A 76 4.15 -3.33 -5.51
C TRP A 76 3.04 -2.38 -5.86
N LEU A 77 2.11 -2.82 -6.71
CA LEU A 77 0.96 -2.04 -7.13
C LEU A 77 -0.22 -2.40 -6.25
N GLY A 78 -0.95 -1.41 -5.74
CA GLY A 78 -2.05 -1.58 -4.81
C GLY A 78 -3.37 -1.13 -5.42
N GLU A 79 -4.40 -1.96 -5.33
CA GLU A 79 -5.78 -1.64 -5.70
C GLU A 79 -6.70 -1.74 -4.49
N VAL A 80 -7.72 -0.88 -4.41
CA VAL A 80 -8.76 -0.98 -3.38
C VAL A 80 -9.82 -2.00 -3.79
N ALA A 81 -9.91 -3.08 -3.03
CA ALA A 81 -10.86 -4.18 -3.26
C ALA A 81 -12.16 -4.09 -2.45
N SER A 82 -12.29 -3.12 -1.55
CA SER A 82 -13.52 -2.92 -0.77
C SER A 82 -14.68 -2.53 -1.69
N PRO A 83 -15.90 -3.08 -1.52
CA PRO A 83 -17.05 -2.71 -2.32
C PRO A 83 -17.29 -1.19 -2.22
N ARG A 84 -17.25 -0.53 -3.37
CA ARG A 84 -17.66 0.87 -3.51
C ARG A 84 -19.12 0.94 -3.11
N THR A 85 -19.46 1.64 -2.01
CA THR A 85 -20.87 1.80 -1.61
C THR A 85 -21.66 2.26 -2.85
N PRO A 86 -22.65 1.48 -3.33
CA PRO A 86 -23.32 1.75 -4.59
C PRO A 86 -24.38 2.85 -4.40
N ALA A 87 -23.94 4.06 -4.12
CA ALA A 87 -24.77 5.25 -4.13
C ALA A 87 -23.87 6.48 -4.19
N LYS A 88 -23.85 7.10 -5.38
CA LYS A 88 -23.04 8.24 -5.79
C LYS A 88 -21.60 7.89 -6.18
N LYS A 89 -21.27 8.15 -7.46
CA LYS A 89 -19.92 8.52 -7.91
C LYS A 89 -19.49 9.80 -7.19
N MET A 90 -19.28 9.76 -5.88
CA MET A 90 -18.58 10.84 -5.17
C MET A 90 -17.08 10.57 -5.29
N LYS A 91 -16.30 11.64 -5.22
CA LYS A 91 -14.84 11.75 -5.11
C LYS A 91 -14.21 10.98 -3.91
N VAL A 92 -14.77 9.82 -3.55
CA VAL A 92 -14.45 8.98 -2.39
C VAL A 92 -13.28 8.05 -2.70
N THR A 93 -12.93 7.84 -3.98
CA THR A 93 -11.71 7.10 -4.38
C THR A 93 -10.45 7.81 -3.88
N ASP A 94 -10.31 9.12 -4.16
CA ASP A 94 -9.16 9.92 -3.74
C ASP A 94 -8.98 9.90 -2.22
N ARG A 95 -10.08 10.07 -1.47
CA ARG A 95 -9.99 10.18 -0.02
C ARG A 95 -9.66 8.86 0.66
N LEU A 96 -10.20 7.75 0.17
CA LEU A 96 -9.88 6.43 0.68
C LEU A 96 -8.42 6.07 0.41
N LEU A 97 -7.94 6.33 -0.81
CA LEU A 97 -6.54 6.15 -1.21
C LEU A 97 -5.61 7.06 -0.40
N ASP A 98 -5.98 8.32 -0.21
CA ASP A 98 -5.23 9.31 0.58
C ASP A 98 -5.07 8.89 2.04
N LEU A 99 -6.16 8.43 2.67
CA LEU A 99 -6.13 7.91 4.03
C LEU A 99 -5.36 6.60 4.14
N ALA A 100 -5.51 5.69 3.16
CA ALA A 100 -4.76 4.44 3.11
C ALA A 100 -3.26 4.70 2.97
N GLU A 101 -2.85 5.61 2.08
CA GLU A 101 -1.47 6.08 1.94
C GLU A 101 -0.98 6.66 3.26
N TRP A 102 -1.75 7.57 3.87
CA TRP A 102 -1.37 8.24 5.10
C TRP A 102 -1.21 7.27 6.28
N ALA A 103 -2.13 6.32 6.45
CA ALA A 103 -2.02 5.28 7.46
C ALA A 103 -0.75 4.43 7.27
N HIS A 104 -0.46 3.99 6.05
CA HIS A 104 0.78 3.28 5.75
C HIS A 104 2.02 4.12 6.07
N VAL A 105 2.03 5.39 5.65
CA VAL A 105 3.17 6.27 5.89
C VAL A 105 3.43 6.47 7.38
N TYR A 106 2.38 6.81 8.13
CA TYR A 106 2.50 7.17 9.54
C TYR A 106 2.84 5.94 10.38
N LEU A 107 2.10 4.85 10.24
CA LEU A 107 2.27 3.67 11.10
C LEU A 107 3.54 2.87 10.75
N LEU A 108 3.95 2.85 9.48
CA LEU A 108 5.18 2.16 9.05
C LEU A 108 6.41 3.07 9.01
N GLU A 109 6.25 4.34 9.41
CA GLU A 109 7.29 5.37 9.44
C GLU A 109 8.10 5.50 8.13
N LEU A 110 7.41 5.42 6.99
CA LEU A 110 8.05 5.30 5.68
C LEU A 110 9.01 6.47 5.39
N PRO A 111 10.32 6.20 5.22
CA PRO A 111 11.37 7.22 5.36
C PRO A 111 11.33 8.30 4.28
N LEU A 112 10.80 8.00 3.10
CA LEU A 112 10.76 8.94 1.98
C LEU A 112 9.45 9.74 1.90
N ASN A 113 8.42 9.41 2.70
CA ASN A 113 7.16 10.16 2.79
C ASN A 113 7.22 11.24 3.88
N THR A 114 8.09 12.23 3.73
CA THR A 114 8.42 13.17 4.82
C THR A 114 7.22 13.92 5.42
N LYS A 115 6.26 14.35 4.59
CA LYS A 115 5.10 15.13 5.04
C LYS A 115 4.09 14.27 5.82
N LYS A 116 3.53 13.24 5.20
CA LYS A 116 2.51 12.37 5.83
C LYS A 116 3.05 11.56 7.02
N ARG A 117 4.37 11.45 7.16
CA ARG A 117 5.00 10.78 8.31
C ARG A 117 4.95 11.62 9.59
N SER A 118 4.84 12.94 9.49
CA SER A 118 4.97 13.82 10.67
C SER A 118 3.72 13.89 11.53
N SER A 119 2.57 13.43 11.04
CA SER A 119 1.30 13.51 11.76
C SER A 119 0.42 12.32 11.39
N PRO A 120 -0.43 11.84 12.30
CA PRO A 120 -1.36 10.76 12.01
C PRO A 120 -2.43 11.21 11.00
N PRO A 121 -3.15 10.26 10.37
CA PRO A 121 -4.34 10.57 9.61
C PRO A 121 -5.34 11.42 10.41
N ASP A 122 -6.03 12.33 9.72
CA ASP A 122 -7.06 13.21 10.28
C ASP A 122 -8.42 12.49 10.49
N ARG A 123 -8.51 11.21 10.11
CA ARG A 123 -9.67 10.35 10.30
C ARG A 123 -9.26 8.94 10.67
N GLU A 124 -10.12 8.31 11.45
CA GLU A 124 -10.01 6.88 11.78
C GLU A 124 -10.08 6.03 10.50
N ILE A 125 -9.12 5.12 10.36
CA ILE A 125 -9.04 4.21 9.21
C ILE A 125 -8.49 2.86 9.62
N ILE A 126 -9.08 1.82 9.04
CA ILE A 126 -8.61 0.45 9.05
C ILE A 126 -8.14 0.11 7.64
N VAL A 127 -6.95 -0.45 7.51
CA VAL A 127 -6.39 -0.93 6.25
C VAL A 127 -6.06 -2.41 6.38
N TYR A 128 -6.65 -3.22 5.50
CA TYR A 128 -6.38 -4.65 5.38
C TYR A 128 -5.60 -4.92 4.10
N ASN A 129 -4.34 -5.30 4.24
CA ASN A 129 -3.41 -5.62 3.16
C ASN A 129 -3.49 -7.11 2.82
N ARG A 130 -3.65 -7.41 1.53
CA ARG A 130 -3.56 -8.74 0.95
C ARG A 130 -2.52 -8.72 -0.16
N TRP A 131 -1.82 -9.82 -0.36
CA TRP A 131 -0.75 -9.88 -1.36
C TRP A 131 -1.03 -10.96 -2.38
N TRP A 132 -0.79 -10.63 -3.64
CA TRP A 132 -1.07 -11.44 -4.80
C TRP A 132 0.15 -11.49 -5.73
N LYS A 133 0.24 -12.53 -6.53
CA LYS A 133 1.18 -12.64 -7.64
C LYS A 133 0.73 -11.70 -8.77
N LYS A 134 1.63 -11.49 -9.73
CA LYS A 134 1.40 -10.63 -10.91
C LYS A 134 0.31 -11.12 -11.85
N ASN A 135 -0.23 -12.31 -11.64
CA ASN A 135 -1.33 -12.88 -12.39
C ASN A 135 -2.69 -12.52 -11.79
N TYR A 136 -2.73 -11.71 -10.72
CA TYR A 136 -3.94 -11.22 -10.05
C TYR A 136 -4.82 -12.29 -9.37
N GLU A 137 -4.55 -13.56 -9.62
CA GLU A 137 -5.37 -14.68 -9.15
C GLU A 137 -4.71 -15.47 -8.02
N THR A 138 -3.38 -15.52 -7.97
CA THR A 138 -2.67 -16.39 -7.03
C THR A 138 -2.25 -15.61 -5.79
N PRO A 139 -2.70 -15.99 -4.58
CA PRO A 139 -2.26 -15.37 -3.34
C PRO A 139 -0.77 -15.55 -3.10
N TYR A 140 -0.13 -14.53 -2.53
CA TYR A 140 1.25 -14.59 -2.09
C TYR A 140 1.32 -15.23 -0.71
N LYS A 141 1.82 -16.48 -0.63
CA LYS A 141 1.85 -17.27 0.62
C LYS A 141 2.71 -16.68 1.75
N LYS A 142 3.66 -15.81 1.43
CA LYS A 142 4.56 -15.16 2.40
C LYS A 142 4.49 -13.65 2.22
N ARG A 143 4.42 -12.90 3.31
CA ARG A 143 4.42 -11.44 3.23
C ARG A 143 5.69 -10.93 2.53
N PRO A 144 5.59 -9.87 1.69
CA PRO A 144 6.74 -9.36 0.94
C PRO A 144 7.85 -8.79 1.83
N HIS A 145 7.47 -8.32 3.02
CA HIS A 145 8.39 -7.73 3.99
C HIS A 145 7.89 -7.98 5.41
N LYS A 146 8.80 -8.28 6.33
CA LYS A 146 8.46 -8.55 7.75
C LYS A 146 7.76 -7.37 8.42
N ASP A 147 8.16 -6.15 8.07
CA ASP A 147 7.62 -4.91 8.64
C ASP A 147 6.35 -4.43 7.92
N TRP A 148 5.84 -5.17 6.92
CA TRP A 148 4.58 -4.85 6.25
C TRP A 148 3.45 -5.70 6.84
N PRO A 149 2.57 -5.12 7.68
CA PRO A 149 1.49 -5.84 8.36
C PRO A 149 0.31 -6.13 7.44
N ASP A 150 -0.40 -7.20 7.78
CA ASP A 150 -1.68 -7.57 7.18
C ASP A 150 -2.74 -6.53 7.54
N PHE A 151 -2.69 -5.98 8.74
CA PHE A 151 -3.72 -5.06 9.23
C PHE A 151 -3.10 -3.83 9.89
N LEU A 152 -3.62 -2.66 9.55
CA LEU A 152 -3.33 -1.37 10.15
C LEU A 152 -4.64 -0.77 10.64
N GLU A 153 -4.66 -0.26 11.86
CA GLU A 153 -5.78 0.52 12.38
C GLU A 153 -5.22 1.79 13.00
N TYR A 154 -5.78 2.91 12.60
CA TYR A 154 -5.68 4.16 13.35
C TYR A 154 -7.08 4.49 13.87
N ALA A 155 -7.26 4.38 15.18
CA ALA A 155 -8.54 4.54 15.87
C ALA A 155 -8.73 5.97 16.42
N GLY A 156 -7.88 6.92 16.01
CA GLY A 156 -7.93 8.31 16.47
C GLY A 156 -6.96 8.60 17.63
N PRO A 157 -6.85 9.88 18.04
CA PRO A 157 -5.87 10.30 19.04
C PRO A 157 -6.10 9.66 20.42
N ASP A 158 -7.35 9.38 20.77
CA ASP A 158 -7.71 8.84 22.09
C ASP A 158 -7.53 7.33 22.20
N TYR A 159 -7.59 6.62 21.06
CA TYR A 159 -7.55 5.14 21.01
C TYR A 159 -6.26 4.59 20.39
N GLY A 160 -5.44 5.45 19.78
CA GLY A 160 -4.14 5.11 19.23
C GLY A 160 -4.22 4.30 17.93
N SER A 161 -3.22 3.45 17.71
CA SER A 161 -3.10 2.62 16.51
C SER A 161 -2.77 1.17 16.83
N LYS A 162 -3.16 0.26 15.93
CA LYS A 162 -2.83 -1.16 15.99
C LYS A 162 -2.23 -1.60 14.68
N MET A 163 -1.20 -2.44 14.75
CA MET A 163 -0.64 -3.15 13.60
C MET A 163 -0.65 -4.63 13.91
N VAL A 164 -1.20 -5.43 13.00
CA VAL A 164 -1.33 -6.88 13.21
C VAL A 164 -0.68 -7.63 12.05
N TRP A 165 0.09 -8.65 12.44
CA TRP A 165 0.72 -9.60 11.55
C TRP A 165 0.08 -10.96 11.75
N PHE A 166 -0.61 -11.48 10.74
CA PHE A 166 -1.17 -12.81 10.82
C PHE A 166 -0.06 -13.86 10.67
N GLY A 167 -0.02 -14.87 11.55
CA GLY A 167 1.18 -15.72 11.60
C GLY A 167 1.25 -16.91 12.55
N SER A 168 0.14 -17.50 12.98
CA SER A 168 0.21 -18.73 13.81
C SER A 168 -0.74 -19.84 13.36
N ARG A 169 -2.00 -19.53 13.06
CA ARG A 169 -3.00 -20.48 12.53
C ARG A 169 -3.87 -19.78 11.50
N GLN A 170 -3.80 -20.21 10.24
CA GLN A 170 -4.75 -19.85 9.20
C GLN A 170 -5.57 -21.09 8.90
N VAL A 171 -6.89 -21.02 9.08
CA VAL A 171 -7.80 -22.10 8.68
C VAL A 171 -8.29 -21.75 7.28
N ALA A 172 -7.81 -22.49 6.28
CA ALA A 172 -8.35 -22.40 4.94
C ALA A 172 -9.66 -23.20 4.91
N HIS A 173 -10.74 -22.53 4.51
CA HIS A 173 -11.97 -23.19 4.11
C HIS A 173 -12.03 -23.08 2.59
N GLU A 174 -11.94 -24.20 1.90
CA GLU A 174 -12.26 -24.23 0.47
C GLU A 174 -13.79 -24.10 0.34
N PRO A 175 -14.30 -23.21 -0.52
CA PRO A 175 -15.72 -23.17 -0.80
C PRO A 175 -16.14 -24.48 -1.47
N GLU A 176 -17.24 -25.08 -1.00
CA GLU A 176 -17.89 -26.25 -1.61
C GLU A 176 -18.38 -25.96 -3.04
#